data_AF-A0A848EN57-F1
#
_entry.id   AF-A0A848EN57-F1
#
_cell.length_a   1.000
_cell.length_b   1.000
_cell.length_c   1.000
_cell.angle_alpha   90.00
_cell.angle_beta   90.00
_cell.angle_gamma   90.00
#
_symmetry.space_group_name_H-M   'P 1'
#
loop_
_entity.id
_entity.type
_entity.pdbx_description
1 polymer ?
#
loop_
_entity_poly.entity_id
_entity_poly.type
_entity_poly.pdbx_seq_one_letter_code
_entity_poly.pdbx_strand_id
1 'polypeptide(L)'
;MREETFEVFLEDQVYPVPERYPRASNHFSYIAAYRKAPISAITHIAHIRDQEITDNPRPSIDQLIRQDYSKLKLFHVEKPEKISRVENDQSGVRGARYSSLSQIRQADSLSQIDYKG
;
A
#
# COMPACT_ATOMS: atom_id res chain seq x y z
N MET A 1 -1.61 -3.42 5.12
CA MET A 1 -2.04 -4.31 4.03
C MET A 1 -2.42 -5.66 4.63
N ARG A 2 -3.48 -6.32 4.14
CA ARG A 2 -3.74 -7.74 4.45
C ARG A 2 -2.84 -8.60 3.56
N GLU A 3 -2.62 -9.86 3.93
CA GLU A 3 -1.65 -10.69 3.18
C GLU A 3 -2.10 -11.02 1.77
N GLU A 4 -3.38 -11.25 1.53
CA GLU A 4 -3.88 -11.51 0.18
C GLU A 4 -3.66 -10.29 -0.72
N THR A 5 -3.79 -9.07 -0.16
CA THR A 5 -3.49 -7.83 -0.89
C THR A 5 -1.99 -7.65 -1.10
N PHE A 6 -1.16 -8.14 -0.18
CA PHE A 6 0.29 -8.08 -0.28
C PHE A 6 0.83 -9.07 -1.32
N GLU A 7 0.25 -10.26 -1.41
CA GLU A 7 0.55 -11.25 -2.44
C GLU A 7 0.26 -10.70 -3.83
N VAL A 8 -0.95 -10.15 -4.07
CA VAL A 8 -1.29 -9.48 -5.34
C VAL A 8 -0.37 -8.29 -5.62
N PHE A 9 0.02 -7.52 -4.61
CA PHE A 9 0.97 -6.42 -4.77
C PHE A 9 2.35 -6.91 -5.24
N LEU A 10 2.82 -8.06 -4.74
CA LEU A 10 4.10 -8.66 -5.13
C LEU A 10 4.04 -9.33 -6.51
N GLU A 11 3.00 -10.11 -6.76
CA GLU A 11 2.89 -11.01 -7.92
C GLU A 11 2.28 -10.31 -9.13
N ASP A 12 1.14 -9.66 -8.94
CA ASP A 12 0.39 -8.97 -10.00
C ASP A 12 0.84 -7.51 -10.17
N GLN A 13 1.70 -6.99 -9.29
CA GLN A 13 2.21 -5.61 -9.32
C GLN A 13 1.09 -4.56 -9.30
N VAL A 14 0.02 -4.84 -8.56
CA VAL A 14 -1.15 -3.98 -8.44
C VAL A 14 -1.52 -3.76 -6.97
N TYR A 15 -1.89 -2.52 -6.64
CA TYR A 15 -2.54 -2.20 -5.37
C TYR A 15 -3.96 -1.66 -5.62
N PRO A 16 -5.01 -2.41 -5.28
CA PRO A 16 -6.38 -1.96 -5.45
C PRO A 16 -6.85 -1.09 -4.29
N VAL A 17 -7.58 -0.02 -4.63
CA VAL A 17 -8.23 0.86 -3.68
C VAL A 17 -9.65 1.17 -4.16
N PRO A 18 -10.66 1.10 -3.28
CA PRO A 18 -11.97 1.64 -3.62
C PRO A 18 -11.91 3.10 -4.04
N GLU A 19 -12.51 3.44 -5.19
CA GLU A 19 -12.38 4.80 -5.77
C GLU A 19 -12.89 5.90 -4.82
N ARG A 20 -13.90 5.61 -4.01
CA ARG A 20 -14.45 6.54 -3.00
C ARG A 20 -13.52 6.84 -1.81
N TYR A 21 -12.40 6.12 -1.66
CA TYR A 21 -11.50 6.33 -0.52
C TYR A 21 -10.59 7.54 -0.76
N PRO A 22 -10.27 8.35 0.28
CA PRO A 22 -9.41 9.52 0.11
C PRO A 22 -8.06 9.23 -0.58
N ARG A 23 -7.48 8.05 -0.32
CA ARG A 23 -6.21 7.64 -0.92
C ARG A 23 -6.28 7.27 -2.41
N ALA A 24 -7.48 7.17 -2.99
CA ALA A 24 -7.64 7.02 -4.43
C ALA A 24 -7.50 8.37 -5.18
N SER A 25 -7.70 9.48 -4.47
CA SER A 25 -7.67 10.84 -5.03
C SER A 25 -6.38 11.61 -4.70
N ASN A 26 -5.59 11.14 -3.73
CA ASN A 26 -4.32 11.75 -3.38
C ASN A 26 -3.21 11.41 -4.40
N HIS A 27 -2.31 12.35 -4.63
CA HIS A 27 -1.15 12.15 -5.50
C HIS A 27 0.06 11.68 -4.69
N PHE A 28 0.59 10.51 -5.04
CA PHE A 28 1.82 9.94 -4.48
C PHE A 28 2.49 9.07 -5.53
N SER A 29 3.82 8.95 -5.46
CA SER A 29 4.62 8.22 -6.45
C SER A 29 5.01 6.81 -6.00
N TYR A 30 4.81 6.49 -4.72
CA TYR A 30 5.22 5.21 -4.15
C TYR A 30 4.15 4.63 -3.23
N ILE A 31 4.09 3.31 -3.18
CA ILE A 31 3.34 2.56 -2.17
C ILE A 31 4.35 1.91 -1.23
N ALA A 32 4.15 2.10 0.07
CA ALA A 32 4.87 1.38 1.12
C ALA A 32 3.96 0.30 1.74
N ALA A 33 4.40 -0.95 1.68
CA ALA A 33 3.65 -2.09 2.16
C ALA A 33 3.86 -2.30 3.67
N TYR A 34 3.05 -1.62 4.48
CA TYR A 34 2.90 -1.97 5.90
C TYR A 34 2.12 -3.27 6.03
N ARG A 35 2.77 -4.35 6.47
CA ARG A 35 2.13 -5.66 6.72
C ARG A 35 1.61 -5.70 8.14
N LYS A 36 0.37 -6.17 8.32
CA LYS A 36 -0.25 -6.28 9.67
C LYS A 36 0.44 -7.37 10.50
N ALA A 37 0.01 -7.54 11.75
CA ALA A 37 0.45 -8.65 12.59
C ALA A 37 0.31 -9.99 11.85
N PRO A 38 1.26 -10.94 12.01
CA PRO A 38 2.38 -10.91 12.96
C PRO A 38 3.62 -10.13 12.49
N ILE A 39 3.71 -9.71 11.22
CA ILE A 39 4.89 -8.98 10.71
C ILE A 39 4.97 -7.58 11.31
N SER A 40 3.85 -6.84 11.28
CA SER A 40 3.72 -5.51 11.86
C SER A 40 4.86 -4.54 11.48
N ALA A 41 5.22 -4.48 10.19
CA ALA A 41 6.34 -3.66 9.70
C ALA A 41 6.11 -3.21 8.25
N ILE A 42 6.76 -2.13 7.84
CA ILE A 42 6.96 -1.82 6.41
C ILE A 42 8.11 -2.69 5.92
N THR A 43 7.89 -3.40 4.81
CA THR A 43 8.88 -4.37 4.29
C THR A 43 9.22 -4.19 2.83
N HIS A 44 8.32 -3.56 2.06
CA HIS A 44 8.48 -3.35 0.64
C HIS A 44 7.99 -1.97 0.26
N ILE A 45 8.54 -1.47 -0.83
CA ILE A 45 8.11 -0.25 -1.50
C ILE A 45 8.01 -0.52 -2.99
N ALA A 46 7.13 0.19 -3.68
CA ALA A 46 7.07 0.13 -5.14
C ALA A 46 6.72 1.48 -5.72
N HIS A 47 7.37 1.85 -6.82
CA HIS A 47 7.05 3.04 -7.59
C HIS A 47 5.76 2.82 -8.38
N ILE A 48 4.87 3.80 -8.40
CA ILE A 48 3.65 3.75 -9.20
C ILE A 48 4.01 4.11 -10.63
N ARG A 49 3.76 3.17 -11.54
CA ARG A 49 4.04 3.33 -12.97
C ARG A 49 2.83 3.84 -13.73
N ASP A 50 1.62 3.38 -13.36
CA ASP A 50 0.37 3.81 -13.98
C ASP A 50 -0.83 3.67 -13.02
N GLN A 51 -1.97 4.26 -13.37
CA GLN A 51 -3.20 4.19 -12.59
C GLN A 51 -4.43 4.11 -13.49
N GLU A 52 -5.35 3.20 -13.16
CA GLU A 52 -6.63 3.06 -13.87
C GLU A 52 -7.82 3.06 -12.92
N ILE A 53 -8.99 3.44 -13.42
CA ILE A 53 -10.27 3.26 -12.72
C ILE A 53 -11.06 2.21 -13.50
N THR A 54 -11.52 1.16 -12.82
CA THR A 54 -12.31 0.07 -13.42
C THR A 54 -13.47 -0.32 -12.51
N ASP A 55 -14.59 -0.71 -13.13
CA ASP A 55 -15.74 -1.35 -12.51
C ASP A 55 -15.75 -2.87 -12.74
N ASN A 56 -14.76 -3.40 -13.47
CA ASN A 56 -14.61 -4.82 -13.78
C ASN A 56 -13.15 -5.26 -13.59
N PRO A 57 -12.64 -5.26 -12.35
CA PRO A 57 -11.30 -5.74 -12.05
C PRO A 57 -11.16 -7.24 -12.34
N ARG A 58 -9.92 -7.72 -12.48
CA ARG A 58 -9.66 -9.17 -12.59
C ARG A 58 -10.14 -9.89 -11.33
N PRO A 59 -10.55 -11.17 -11.41
CA PRO A 59 -11.06 -11.92 -10.25
C PRO A 59 -10.11 -11.95 -9.04
N SER A 60 -8.80 -12.05 -9.24
CA SER A 60 -7.80 -12.02 -8.14
C SER A 60 -7.84 -10.71 -7.35
N ILE A 61 -8.10 -9.59 -8.04
CA ILE A 61 -8.19 -8.26 -7.44
C ILE A 61 -9.57 -8.04 -6.81
N ASP A 62 -10.62 -8.47 -7.49
CA ASP A 62 -12.01 -8.30 -7.05
C ASP A 62 -12.24 -8.94 -5.67
N GLN A 63 -11.75 -10.16 -5.47
CA GLN A 63 -11.85 -10.90 -4.21
C GLN A 63 -11.16 -10.21 -3.03
N LEU A 64 -10.19 -9.31 -3.27
CA LEU A 64 -9.55 -8.57 -2.20
C LEU A 64 -10.51 -7.58 -1.56
N ILE A 65 -11.48 -7.06 -2.29
CA ILE A 65 -12.33 -5.98 -1.81
C ILE A 65 -13.66 -6.57 -1.31
N ARG A 66 -13.79 -6.67 0.03
CA ARG A 66 -14.93 -7.34 0.71
C ARG A 66 -16.30 -6.64 0.57
N GLN A 67 -16.39 -5.52 -0.12
CA GLN A 67 -17.66 -4.81 -0.31
C GLN A 67 -17.87 -4.57 -1.80
N ASP A 68 -19.14 -4.50 -2.19
CA ASP A 68 -19.55 -4.05 -3.52
C ASP A 68 -19.19 -2.56 -3.68
N TYR A 69 -17.99 -2.30 -4.19
CA TYR A 69 -17.61 -0.97 -4.63
C TYR A 69 -17.80 -0.94 -6.14
N SER A 70 -18.67 -0.04 -6.58
CA SER A 70 -18.98 0.13 -8.01
C SER A 70 -17.77 0.47 -8.86
N LYS A 71 -16.69 1.02 -8.29
CA LYS A 71 -15.42 1.33 -8.98
C LYS A 71 -14.21 1.16 -8.07
N LEU A 72 -13.13 0.63 -8.64
CA LEU A 72 -11.81 0.55 -8.03
C LEU A 72 -10.82 1.45 -8.79
N LYS A 73 -9.95 2.11 -8.04
CA LYS A 73 -8.70 2.69 -8.53
C LYS A 73 -7.60 1.64 -8.36
N LEU A 74 -6.98 1.22 -9.46
CA LEU A 74 -5.86 0.29 -9.45
C LEU A 74 -4.57 1.08 -9.65
N PHE A 75 -3.65 0.96 -8.70
CA PHE A 75 -2.29 1.49 -8.84
C PHE A 75 -1.39 0.39 -9.38
N HIS A 76 -0.98 0.51 -10.64
CA HIS A 76 0.01 -0.36 -11.26
C HIS A 76 1.39 0.09 -10.83
N VAL A 77 2.15 -0.82 -10.24
CA VAL A 77 3.48 -0.51 -9.71
C VAL A 77 4.57 -1.18 -10.52
N GLU A 78 5.78 -0.65 -10.41
CA GLU A 78 6.99 -1.39 -10.73
C GLU A 78 7.14 -2.58 -9.79
N LYS A 79 8.06 -3.51 -10.12
CA LYS A 79 8.37 -4.65 -9.26
C LYS A 79 8.68 -4.17 -7.84
N PRO A 80 7.93 -4.62 -6.80
CA PRO A 80 8.19 -4.19 -5.44
C PRO A 80 9.59 -4.55 -4.98
N GLU A 81 10.26 -3.56 -4.39
CA GLU A 81 11.59 -3.68 -3.83
C GLU A 81 11.48 -4.00 -2.34
N LYS A 82 12.17 -5.06 -1.91
CA LYS A 82 12.33 -5.37 -0.49
C LYS A 82 13.30 -4.38 0.14
N ILE A 83 12.92 -3.82 1.29
CA ILE A 83 13.77 -2.91 2.08
C ILE A 83 14.07 -3.51 3.46
N SER A 84 14.98 -2.86 4.19
CA SER A 84 15.11 -3.08 5.64
C SER A 84 13.75 -2.89 6.31
N ARG A 85 13.44 -3.76 7.28
CA ARG A 85 12.16 -3.70 7.97
C ARG A 85 12.09 -2.41 8.79
N VAL A 86 11.03 -1.65 8.59
CA VAL A 86 10.67 -0.55 9.49
C VAL A 86 9.65 -1.09 10.48
N GLU A 87 10.11 -1.42 11.68
CA GLU A 87 9.32 -2.13 12.70
C GLU A 87 8.27 -1.21 13.33
N ASN A 88 7.10 -1.77 13.64
CA ASN A 88 6.15 -1.12 14.52
C ASN A 88 6.63 -1.21 15.98
N ASP A 89 7.22 -0.14 16.48
CA ASP A 89 7.60 0.08 17.87
C ASP A 89 6.43 0.56 18.74
N GLN A 90 5.25 -0.03 18.51
CA GLN A 90 3.97 0.31 19.16
C GLN A 90 3.38 1.67 18.78
N SER A 91 4.02 2.43 17.88
CA SER A 91 3.49 3.69 17.34
C SER A 91 2.42 3.50 16.24
N GLY A 92 2.35 2.32 15.64
CA GLY A 92 1.25 1.78 14.82
C GLY A 92 0.70 2.67 13.70
N VAL A 93 0.80 2.24 12.44
CA VAL A 93 0.11 2.93 11.34
C VAL A 93 -1.37 2.54 11.30
N ARG A 94 -2.26 3.51 11.58
CA ARG A 94 -3.71 3.38 11.38
C ARG A 94 -4.14 4.08 10.09
N GLY A 95 -4.89 3.36 9.26
CA GLY A 95 -5.37 3.87 7.97
C GLY A 95 -4.23 4.06 6.96
N ALA A 96 -4.49 4.81 5.91
CA ALA A 96 -3.45 5.26 4.99
C ALA A 96 -2.73 6.47 5.59
N ARG A 97 -1.40 6.50 5.43
CA ARG A 97 -0.53 7.58 5.86
C ARG A 97 0.42 7.93 4.73
N TYR A 98 0.85 9.18 4.68
CA TYR A 98 1.77 9.69 3.65
C TYR A 98 3.04 10.19 4.32
N SER A 99 4.18 9.91 3.71
CA SER A 99 5.49 10.37 4.17
C SER A 99 6.46 10.44 2.98
N SER A 100 7.69 10.85 3.24
CA SER A 100 8.75 10.84 2.24
C SER A 100 9.40 9.46 2.10
N LEU A 101 9.80 9.10 0.88
CA LEU A 101 10.53 7.85 0.63
C LEU A 101 11.87 7.80 1.38
N SER A 102 12.54 8.95 1.50
CA SER A 102 13.82 9.06 2.22
C SER A 102 13.68 8.72 3.70
N GLN A 103 12.63 9.21 4.37
CA GLN A 103 12.37 8.87 5.77
C GLN A 103 12.13 7.37 5.95
N ILE A 104 11.33 6.74 5.07
CA ILE A 104 11.09 5.29 5.13
C ILE A 104 12.40 4.50 4.98
N ARG A 105 13.29 4.90 4.07
CA ARG A 105 14.55 4.17 3.83
C ARG A 105 15.59 4.35 4.94
N GLN A 106 15.49 5.41 5.74
CA GLN A 106 16.43 5.73 6.82
C GLN A 106 15.93 5.31 8.19
N ALA A 107 14.65 4.98 8.32
CA ALA A 107 14.04 4.61 9.58
C ALA A 107 14.19 3.12 9.88
N ASP A 108 14.45 2.79 11.13
CA ASP A 108 14.38 1.44 11.67
C ASP A 108 13.01 1.15 12.30
N SER A 109 12.30 2.20 12.73
CA SER A 109 10.99 2.08 13.36
C SER A 109 9.98 3.13 12.90
N LEU A 110 8.70 2.83 13.06
CA LEU A 110 7.61 3.70 12.60
C LEU A 110 7.58 5.05 13.32
N SER A 111 8.05 5.15 14.56
CA SER A 111 8.06 6.42 15.32
C SER A 111 9.07 7.45 14.79
N GLN A 112 10.04 7.02 13.98
CA GLN A 112 11.03 7.90 13.34
C GLN A 112 10.51 8.55 12.05
N ILE A 113 9.30 8.19 11.61
CA ILE A 113 8.70 8.66 10.36
C ILE A 113 7.62 9.69 10.68
N ASP A 114 7.74 10.87 10.07
CA ASP A 114 6.66 11.85 10.10
C ASP A 114 5.56 11.45 9.11
N TYR A 115 4.34 11.34 9.61
CA TYR A 115 3.17 11.00 8.80
C TYR A 115 2.24 12.18 8.60
N LYS A 116 1.68 12.28 7.40
CA LYS A 116 0.51 13.09 7.08
C LYS A 116 -0.72 12.19 6.93
N GLY A 117 -1.86 12.66 7.40
CA GLY A 117 -3.17 11.99 7.32
C GLY A 117 -4.03 12.54 6.21
#